data_AF-A0A6S6U3A6-F1
#
_entry.id   AF-A0A6S6U3A6-F1
#
_cell.length_a   1.000
_cell.length_b   1.000
_cell.length_c   1.000
_cell.angle_alpha   90.00
_cell.angle_beta   90.00
_cell.angle_gamma   90.00
#
_symmetry.space_group_name_H-M   'P 1'
#
loop_
_entity.id
_entity.type
_entity.pdbx_description
1 polymer ?
#
loop_
_entity_poly.entity_id
_entity_poly.type
_entity_poly.pdbx_seq_one_letter_code
_entity_poly.pdbx_strand_id
1 'polypeptide(L)'
;MAKQHRYEQPIFEYEYELAMKLTSQENAFFQLLSLQANSKTNRVKPDSDEKKAIMEKLGSTSEDPVRMANKIINKLIEKDVMKRVERGSFLLNPKFRHKQNNTFSYTRFEVEYGQLD
;
A
#
# COMPACT_ATOMS: atom_id res chain seq x y z
N MET A 1 -23.65 -36.73 -10.99
CA MET A 1 -23.87 -35.27 -11.09
C MET A 1 -22.91 -34.58 -10.12
N ALA A 2 -21.71 -34.21 -10.57
CA ALA A 2 -20.71 -33.55 -9.75
C ALA A 2 -20.91 -32.02 -9.86
N LYS A 3 -21.19 -31.38 -8.71
CA LYS A 3 -21.32 -29.93 -8.60
C LYS A 3 -19.97 -29.31 -8.89
N GLN A 4 -19.87 -28.59 -10.01
CA GLN A 4 -18.76 -27.69 -10.29
C GLN A 4 -18.80 -26.58 -9.23
N HIS A 5 -17.89 -26.64 -8.27
CA HIS A 5 -17.69 -25.57 -7.31
C HIS A 5 -17.17 -24.35 -8.06
N ARG A 6 -17.90 -23.25 -7.90
CA ARG A 6 -17.68 -21.95 -8.52
C ARG A 6 -16.32 -21.37 -8.11
N TYR A 7 -15.61 -20.85 -9.11
CA TYR A 7 -14.64 -19.76 -9.09
C TYR A 7 -14.06 -19.37 -7.72
N GLU A 8 -12.90 -19.92 -7.39
CA GLU A 8 -11.94 -19.23 -6.53
C GLU A 8 -10.84 -18.68 -7.43
N GLN A 9 -10.91 -17.40 -7.81
CA GLN A 9 -9.82 -16.41 -7.96
C GLN A 9 -10.50 -15.06 -8.26
N PRO A 10 -10.22 -13.96 -7.50
CA PRO A 10 -9.00 -13.19 -7.76
C PRO A 10 -8.45 -12.49 -6.49
N ILE A 11 -7.66 -13.20 -5.69
CA ILE A 11 -6.75 -12.51 -4.75
C ILE A 11 -5.54 -11.94 -5.54
N PHE A 12 -5.31 -12.31 -6.80
CA PHE A 12 -4.18 -11.79 -7.58
C PHE A 12 -4.44 -10.45 -8.30
N GLU A 13 -5.65 -10.13 -8.77
CA GLU A 13 -5.89 -8.94 -9.60
C GLU A 13 -5.69 -7.61 -8.85
N TYR A 14 -6.13 -7.53 -7.58
CA TYR A 14 -6.16 -6.24 -6.87
C TYR A 14 -4.78 -5.71 -6.42
N GLU A 15 -3.83 -6.60 -6.11
CA GLU A 15 -2.45 -6.16 -5.82
C GLU A 15 -1.75 -5.71 -7.11
N TYR A 16 -2.09 -6.37 -8.23
CA TYR A 16 -1.66 -5.99 -9.57
C TYR A 16 -2.19 -4.62 -10.00
N GLU A 17 -3.47 -4.30 -9.76
CA GLU A 17 -4.04 -3.00 -10.14
C GLU A 17 -3.41 -1.83 -9.37
N LEU A 18 -3.09 -2.02 -8.08
CA LEU A 18 -2.41 -0.99 -7.28
C LEU A 18 -0.96 -0.82 -7.74
N ALA A 19 -0.26 -1.93 -8.00
CA ALA A 19 1.12 -1.94 -8.49
C ALA A 19 1.26 -1.37 -9.91
N MET A 20 0.24 -1.54 -10.77
CA MET A 20 0.22 -0.93 -12.10
C MET A 20 -0.03 0.59 -12.07
N LYS A 21 -0.73 1.10 -11.06
CA LYS A 21 -1.03 2.53 -10.93
C LYS A 21 0.02 3.30 -10.12
N LEU A 22 0.67 2.70 -9.13
CA LEU A 22 1.59 3.38 -8.22
C LEU A 22 3.05 3.07 -8.52
N THR A 23 3.92 4.06 -8.37
CA THR A 23 5.36 3.79 -8.32
C THR A 23 5.73 3.07 -7.03
N SER A 24 6.88 2.38 -6.99
CA SER A 24 7.36 1.72 -5.77
C SER A 24 7.43 2.68 -4.57
N GLN A 25 7.82 3.93 -4.80
CA GLN A 25 7.88 4.97 -3.76
C GLN A 25 6.48 5.39 -3.29
N GLU A 26 5.52 5.56 -4.20
CA GLU A 26 4.14 5.91 -3.86
C GLU A 26 3.44 4.78 -3.10
N ASN A 27 3.66 3.53 -3.51
CA ASN A 27 3.13 2.35 -2.83
C ASN A 27 3.70 2.24 -1.42
N ALA A 28 5.03 2.29 -1.26
CA ALA A 28 5.67 2.22 0.05
C ALA A 28 5.23 3.37 0.98
N PHE A 29 5.08 4.58 0.44
CA PHE A 29 4.53 5.72 1.19
C PHE A 29 3.08 5.49 1.63
N PHE A 30 2.21 5.01 0.73
CA PHE A 30 0.83 4.67 1.06
C PHE A 30 0.76 3.57 2.11
N GLN A 31 1.63 2.56 2.03
CA GLN A 31 1.68 1.49 3.02
C GLN A 31 2.01 2.01 4.42
N LEU A 32 2.99 2.90 4.54
CA LEU A 32 3.37 3.52 5.81
C LEU A 32 2.26 4.42 6.36
N LEU A 33 1.55 5.18 5.51
CA LEU A 33 0.37 5.95 5.91
C LEU A 33 -0.77 5.06 6.41
N SER A 34 -1.02 3.92 5.76
CA SER A 34 -2.08 2.98 6.14
C SER A 34 -1.86 2.37 7.51
N LEU A 35 -0.61 2.17 7.93
CA LEU A 35 -0.26 1.72 9.27
C LEU A 35 -0.61 2.76 10.35
N GLN A 36 -0.55 4.05 10.01
CA GLN A 36 -0.92 5.16 10.91
C GLN A 36 -2.42 5.49 10.87
N ALA A 37 -3.16 4.98 9.88
CA ALA A 37 -4.56 5.30 9.70
C ALA A 37 -5.45 4.67 10.77
N ASN A 38 -6.44 5.41 11.24
CA ASN A 38 -7.41 4.91 12.21
C ASN A 38 -8.10 3.63 11.69
N SER A 39 -8.10 2.58 12.50
CA SER A 39 -8.66 1.27 12.11
C SER A 39 -10.16 1.33 11.85
N LYS A 40 -10.92 2.15 12.60
CA LYS A 40 -12.38 2.28 12.48
C LYS A 40 -12.80 3.23 11.37
N THR A 41 -12.12 4.37 11.24
CA THR A 41 -12.55 5.45 10.33
C THR A 41 -11.75 5.53 9.03
N ASN A 42 -10.69 4.72 8.88
CA ASN A 42 -9.80 4.70 7.73
C ASN A 42 -9.22 6.08 7.34
N ARG A 43 -9.06 6.93 8.37
CA ARG A 43 -8.64 8.33 8.26
C ARG A 43 -7.22 8.48 8.77
N VAL A 44 -6.42 9.27 8.08
CA VAL A 44 -5.05 9.64 8.47
C VAL A 44 -4.90 11.16 8.40
N LYS A 45 -4.16 11.74 9.34
CA LYS A 45 -3.90 13.17 9.41
C LYS A 45 -2.40 13.39 9.71
N PRO A 46 -1.53 13.07 8.74
CA PRO A 46 -0.10 13.09 8.98
C PRO A 46 0.36 14.54 9.17
N ASP A 47 1.02 14.83 10.29
CA ASP A 47 1.66 16.12 10.54
C ASP A 47 2.98 16.28 9.76
N SER A 48 3.70 17.38 9.98
CA SER A 48 4.96 17.64 9.27
C SER A 48 6.06 16.66 9.66
N ASP A 49 6.13 16.28 10.94
CA ASP A 49 7.17 15.41 11.47
C ASP A 49 6.93 13.96 11.05
N GLU A 50 5.67 13.52 11.06
CA GLU A 50 5.25 12.22 10.53
C GLU A 50 5.56 12.08 9.04
N LYS A 51 5.28 13.13 8.25
CA LYS A 51 5.65 13.15 6.81
C LYS A 51 7.15 13.02 6.62
N LYS A 52 7.93 13.76 7.41
CA LYS A 52 9.39 13.70 7.35
C LYS A 52 9.90 12.31 7.73
N ALA A 53 9.42 11.74 8.83
CA ALA A 53 9.81 10.41 9.29
C ALA A 53 9.46 9.31 8.28
N ILE A 54 8.31 9.41 7.59
CA ILE A 54 7.97 8.48 6.50
C ILE A 54 8.96 8.61 5.35
N MET A 55 9.29 9.83 4.91
CA MET A 55 10.23 10.03 3.81
C MET A 55 11.65 9.58 4.16
N GLU A 56 12.09 9.77 5.40
CA GLU A 56 13.36 9.25 5.90
C GLU A 56 13.40 7.72 5.89
N LYS A 57 12.32 7.05 6.33
CA LYS A 57 12.18 5.58 6.24
C LYS A 57 12.22 5.07 4.80
N LEU A 58 11.76 5.88 3.85
CA LEU A 58 11.83 5.58 2.41
C LEU A 58 13.21 5.89 1.81
N GLY A 59 14.17 6.37 2.59
CA GLY A 59 15.51 6.71 2.12
C GLY A 59 15.56 7.99 1.27
N SER A 60 14.61 8.92 1.46
CA SER A 60 14.61 10.19 0.72
C SER A 60 15.81 11.05 1.10
N THR A 61 16.55 11.49 0.09
CA THR A 61 17.68 12.44 0.22
C THR A 61 17.26 13.88 -0.09
N SER A 62 15.96 14.16 -0.14
CA SER A 62 15.46 15.50 -0.48
C SER A 62 15.81 16.52 0.59
N GLU A 63 16.21 17.72 0.15
CA GLU A 63 16.37 18.88 1.04
C GLU A 63 15.06 19.28 1.73
N ASP A 64 13.91 18.98 1.11
CA ASP A 64 12.57 19.23 1.66
C ASP A 64 11.69 17.97 1.58
N PRO A 65 11.86 17.04 2.54
CA PRO A 65 11.11 15.78 2.57
C PRO A 65 9.60 16.01 2.74
N VAL A 66 9.18 17.07 3.44
CA VAL A 66 7.76 17.38 3.67
C VAL A 66 7.09 17.79 2.36
N ARG A 67 7.76 18.61 1.53
CA ARG A 67 7.27 18.95 0.19
C ARG A 67 7.20 17.73 -0.70
N MET A 68 8.18 16.82 -0.64
CA MET A 68 8.13 15.56 -1.39
C MET A 68 6.96 14.68 -0.94
N ALA A 69 6.73 14.53 0.37
CA ALA A 69 5.59 13.82 0.92
C ALA A 69 4.26 14.41 0.41
N ASN A 70 4.12 15.74 0.42
CA ASN A 70 2.92 16.41 -0.08
C ASN A 70 2.70 16.17 -1.59
N LYS A 71 3.78 16.09 -2.39
CA LYS A 71 3.68 15.70 -3.81
C LYS A 71 3.17 14.27 -3.97
N ILE A 72 3.68 13.33 -3.19
CA ILE A 72 3.23 11.92 -3.21
C ILE A 72 1.75 11.84 -2.81
N ILE A 73 1.35 12.53 -1.74
CA ILE A 73 -0.06 12.60 -1.30
C ILE A 73 -0.97 13.09 -2.43
N ASN A 74 -0.59 14.15 -3.13
CA ASN A 74 -1.39 14.66 -4.25
C ASN A 74 -1.53 13.63 -5.38
N LYS A 75 -0.45 12.92 -5.73
CA LYS A 75 -0.51 11.84 -6.72
C LYS A 75 -1.41 10.68 -6.28
N LEU A 76 -1.38 10.31 -5.00
CA LEU A 76 -2.26 9.27 -4.46
C LEU A 76 -3.74 9.70 -4.52
N ILE A 77 -4.02 11.00 -4.39
CA ILE A 77 -5.36 11.56 -4.58
C ILE A 77 -5.77 11.52 -6.06
N GLU A 78 -4.90 11.95 -6.97
CA GLU A 78 -5.16 11.91 -8.42
C GLU A 78 -5.44 10.48 -8.92
N LYS A 79 -4.84 9.48 -8.28
CA LYS A 79 -5.01 8.05 -8.59
C LYS A 79 -6.18 7.38 -7.87
N ASP A 80 -7.01 8.14 -7.16
CA ASP A 80 -8.18 7.68 -6.39
C ASP A 80 -7.84 6.65 -5.29
N VAL A 81 -6.57 6.65 -4.84
CA VAL A 81 -6.09 5.77 -3.76
C VAL A 81 -6.45 6.32 -2.38
N MET A 82 -6.57 7.65 -2.28
CA MET A 82 -7.03 8.34 -1.09
C MET A 82 -7.78 9.61 -1.47
N LYS A 83 -8.59 10.15 -0.57
CA LYS A 83 -9.28 11.44 -0.78
C LYS A 83 -9.01 12.40 0.36
N ARG A 84 -8.92 13.69 0.03
CA ARG A 84 -8.88 14.76 1.03
C ARG A 84 -10.28 14.97 1.60
N VAL A 85 -10.41 14.95 2.92
CA VAL A 85 -11.69 15.21 3.60
C VAL A 85 -11.68 16.60 4.24
N GLU A 86 -10.56 16.97 4.86
CA GLU A 86 -10.36 18.27 5.51
C GLU A 86 -8.89 18.70 5.34
N ARG A 87 -8.53 19.91 5.80
CA ARG A 87 -7.15 20.39 5.75
C ARG A 87 -6.21 19.45 6.52
N GLY A 88 -5.27 18.86 5.79
CA GLY A 88 -4.28 17.91 6.33
C GLY A 88 -4.84 16.52 6.65
N SER A 89 -6.10 16.24 6.34
CA SER A 89 -6.76 14.99 6.67
C SER A 89 -7.25 14.25 5.43
N PHE A 90 -7.01 12.94 5.43
CA PHE A 90 -7.24 12.10 4.27
C PHE A 90 -7.97 10.81 4.67
N LEU A 91 -8.86 10.35 3.79
CA LEU A 91 -9.50 9.04 3.89
C LEU A 91 -8.82 8.11 2.89
N LEU A 92 -8.34 6.97 3.36
CA LEU A 92 -7.75 5.95 2.49
C LEU A 92 -8.87 5.14 1.84
N ASN A 93 -8.71 4.80 0.56
CA ASN A 93 -9.70 4.00 -0.14
C ASN A 93 -9.65 2.55 0.39
N PRO A 94 -10.75 2.01 0.97
CA PRO A 94 -10.76 0.68 1.56
C PRO A 94 -10.40 -0.44 0.58
N LYS A 95 -10.68 -0.25 -0.72
CA LYS A 95 -10.33 -1.20 -1.78
C LYS A 95 -8.85 -1.55 -1.80
N PHE A 96 -8.00 -0.63 -1.34
CA PHE A 96 -6.55 -0.77 -1.34
C PHE A 96 -5.97 -1.10 0.05
N ARG A 97 -6.78 -1.08 1.11
CA ARG A 97 -6.34 -1.39 2.49
C ARG A 97 -6.40 -2.87 2.83
N HIS A 98 -7.36 -3.60 2.26
CA HIS A 98 -7.75 -4.94 2.72
C HIS A 98 -6.71 -6.06 2.53
N LYS A 99 -5.54 -5.80 1.93
CA LYS A 99 -4.48 -6.80 1.76
C LYS A 99 -3.19 -6.55 2.50
N GLN A 100 -3.06 -5.46 3.26
CA GLN A 100 -1.85 -5.25 4.07
C GLN A 100 -1.75 -6.12 5.33
N ASN A 101 -2.78 -6.92 5.63
CA ASN A 101 -2.73 -7.90 6.72
C ASN A 101 -2.25 -9.29 6.27
N ASN A 102 -1.65 -9.45 5.08
CA ASN A 102 -1.24 -10.79 4.63
C ASN A 102 0.09 -10.86 3.88
N THR A 103 1.13 -10.13 4.33
CA THR A 103 2.47 -10.28 3.74
C THR A 103 3.57 -10.23 4.79
N PHE A 104 3.60 -11.28 5.64
CA PHE A 104 4.84 -11.82 6.21
C PHE A 104 4.71 -13.35 6.30
N SER A 105 4.27 -14.01 5.23
CA SER A 105 4.59 -15.42 5.02
C SER A 105 5.82 -15.47 4.14
N TYR A 106 6.99 -15.49 4.79
CA TYR A 106 8.24 -15.81 4.13
C TYR A 106 8.09 -17.13 3.35
N THR A 107 8.55 -17.05 2.11
CA THR A 107 8.82 -18.13 1.18
C THR A 107 9.39 -19.39 1.86
N ARG A 108 8.66 -20.50 1.78
CA ARG A 108 9.27 -21.82 1.67
C ARG A 108 9.28 -22.15 0.18
N PHE A 109 10.36 -21.79 -0.49
CA PHE A 109 10.71 -22.45 -1.74
C PHE A 109 11.03 -23.90 -1.37
N GLU A 110 10.10 -24.82 -1.62
CA GLU A 110 10.51 -26.18 -1.94
C GLU A 110 11.24 -26.08 -3.28
N VAL A 111 12.56 -25.95 -3.20
CA VAL A 111 13.39 -26.21 -4.37
C VAL A 111 13.31 -27.71 -4.58
N GLU A 112 12.41 -28.08 -5.47
CA GLU A 112 12.37 -29.39 -6.12
C GLU A 112 13.70 -29.57 -6.86
N TYR A 113 14.75 -29.97 -6.13
CA TYR A 113 15.89 -30.61 -6.75
C TYR A 113 15.43 -32.00 -7.13
N GLY A 114 14.92 -32.09 -8.36
CA GLY A 114 14.94 -33.35 -9.07
C GLY A 114 16.37 -33.89 -9.14
N GLN A 115 16.41 -35.23 -9.05
CA GLN A 115 17.33 -36.16 -9.69
C GLN A 115 18.54 -36.74 -8.91
N LEU A 116 18.60 -38.09 -9.02
CA LEU A 116 19.74 -39.02 -8.98
C LEU A 116 20.22 -39.39 -7.56
N ASP A 117 20.10 -40.62 -7.06
CA ASP A 117 20.24 -41.96 -7.68
C ASP A 117 19.13 -42.95 -7.30
#